data_AF-A0A8X7B9L7-F1
#
_entry.id   AF-A0A8X7B9L7-F1
#
_cell.length_a   1.000
_cell.length_b   1.000
_cell.length_c   1.000
_cell.angle_alpha   90.00
_cell.angle_beta   90.00
_cell.angle_gamma   90.00
#
_symmetry.space_group_name_H-M   'P 1'
#
loop_
_entity.id
_entity.type
_entity.pdbx_description
1 polymer ?
#
loop_
_entity_poly.entity_id
_entity_poly.type
_entity_poly.pdbx_seq_one_letter_code
_entity_poly.pdbx_strand_id
1 'polypeptide(L)'
;MTRETYPSEIYIQSLSKANEEEQLPEGRETRSTFIKMQREDDTLKKLWSLAEKQKNSVKIHNGIVTHSEYICGENIDQPTIKQDVKRFCESCKICQLRKPITYRDRVPIQPLVRPELPFEVWSADCIGPLEPPSRRNHHFIICAVDLCTRWAEALPVKEISAKTTCNVLLKIFTQTDFPKMICSDQGTNFTSKLSEAFLSVMGVSPRFSTPGHPESMGAVERWNRTLEDMSSKNVQEHGSDWDLLPFLLFAYREVPHSTTGMSPFQLVYERLPSGPISLLKEVWVGERKKTSQLLSPVQ
;
A
#
# COMPACT_ATOMS: atom_id res chain seq x y z
N MET A 1 1.11 -29.82 4.99
CA MET A 1 -0.12 -29.02 4.84
C MET A 1 -0.14 -28.45 3.43
N THR A 2 -1.23 -28.71 2.72
CA THR A 2 -1.41 -28.58 1.28
C THR A 2 -1.22 -27.15 0.79
N ARG A 3 -0.38 -26.98 -0.23
CA ARG A 3 -0.24 -25.75 -1.01
C ARG A 3 -1.52 -25.52 -1.78
N GLU A 4 -2.39 -24.65 -1.29
CA GLU A 4 -3.45 -24.07 -2.11
C GLU A 4 -2.79 -23.04 -3.04
N THR A 5 -2.48 -23.48 -4.26
CA THR A 5 -2.11 -22.62 -5.38
C THR A 5 -3.22 -21.60 -5.61
N TYR A 6 -2.88 -20.32 -5.63
CA TYR A 6 -3.81 -19.25 -5.99
C TYR A 6 -4.39 -19.51 -7.38
N PRO A 7 -5.72 -19.47 -7.57
CA PRO A 7 -6.38 -19.77 -8.85
C PRO A 7 -5.89 -18.90 -10.02
N SER A 8 -5.46 -17.66 -9.73
CA SER A 8 -4.97 -16.69 -10.74
C SER A 8 -3.60 -17.06 -11.33
N GLU A 9 -2.70 -17.68 -10.57
CA GLU A 9 -1.35 -18.03 -11.03
C GLU A 9 -1.37 -19.20 -12.03
N ILE A 10 -2.28 -20.15 -11.84
CA ILE A 10 -2.51 -21.24 -12.79
C ILE A 10 -3.11 -20.68 -14.09
N TYR A 11 -4.03 -19.71 -13.98
CA TYR A 11 -4.74 -19.12 -15.11
C TYR A 11 -3.82 -18.35 -16.07
N ILE A 12 -2.90 -17.57 -15.52
CA ILE A 12 -1.97 -16.71 -16.29
C ILE A 12 -0.88 -17.56 -16.99
N GLN A 13 -0.41 -18.64 -16.36
CA GLN A 13 0.55 -19.56 -16.96
C GLN A 13 -0.05 -20.43 -18.07
N SER A 14 -1.33 -20.81 -17.96
CA SER A 14 -2.01 -21.58 -19.01
C SER A 14 -2.31 -20.76 -20.27
N LEU A 15 -2.56 -19.45 -20.12
CA LEU A 15 -2.93 -18.59 -21.26
C LEU A 15 -1.74 -18.16 -22.12
N SER A 16 -0.55 -18.05 -21.54
CA SER A 16 0.67 -17.64 -22.25
C SER A 16 1.36 -18.78 -23.02
N LYS A 17 1.11 -20.04 -22.65
CA LYS A 17 1.71 -21.23 -23.28
C LYS A 17 0.78 -22.00 -24.22
N ALA A 18 -0.53 -21.77 -24.17
CA ALA A 18 -1.47 -22.47 -25.03
C ALA A 18 -1.42 -21.94 -26.46
N ASN A 19 -0.91 -22.77 -27.39
CA ASN A 19 -1.24 -22.70 -28.81
C ASN A 19 -2.74 -22.96 -29.01
N GLU A 20 -3.30 -22.50 -30.12
CA GLU A 20 -4.75 -22.43 -30.40
C GLU A 20 -5.53 -23.76 -30.24
N GLU A 21 -4.85 -24.91 -30.16
CA GLU A 21 -5.47 -26.25 -30.14
C GLU A 21 -5.01 -27.19 -29.00
N GLU A 22 -4.21 -26.73 -28.03
CA GLU A 22 -3.74 -27.62 -26.96
C GLU A 22 -4.79 -27.74 -25.84
N GLN A 23 -5.52 -28.86 -25.82
CA GLN A 23 -6.47 -29.21 -24.75
C GLN A 23 -5.73 -29.32 -23.42
N LEU A 24 -5.93 -28.34 -22.54
CA LEU A 24 -5.54 -28.44 -21.14
C LEU A 24 -6.39 -29.51 -20.43
N PRO A 25 -5.87 -30.17 -19.38
CA PRO A 25 -6.54 -31.29 -18.71
C PRO A 25 -7.96 -30.92 -18.26
N GLU A 26 -8.87 -31.89 -18.36
CA GLU A 26 -10.33 -31.74 -18.14
C GLU A 26 -10.66 -30.84 -16.93
N GLY A 27 -11.45 -29.80 -17.19
CA GLY A 27 -11.95 -28.86 -16.18
C GLY A 27 -11.36 -27.45 -16.19
N ARG A 28 -10.51 -27.08 -17.16
CA ARG A 28 -9.96 -25.72 -17.29
C ARG A 28 -10.47 -25.02 -18.55
N GLU A 29 -10.90 -23.76 -18.40
CA GLU A 29 -11.35 -22.89 -19.50
C GLU A 29 -10.23 -22.74 -20.56
N THR A 30 -10.56 -22.96 -21.83
CA THR A 30 -9.65 -22.72 -22.95
C THR A 30 -9.49 -21.21 -23.18
N ARG A 31 -8.37 -20.80 -23.79
CA ARG A 31 -8.13 -19.40 -24.19
C ARG A 31 -9.28 -18.84 -25.05
N SER A 32 -9.87 -19.65 -25.92
CA SER A 32 -11.04 -19.30 -26.72
C SER A 32 -12.29 -19.04 -25.88
N THR A 33 -12.55 -19.84 -24.83
CA THR A 33 -13.64 -19.58 -23.88
C THR A 33 -13.42 -18.30 -23.07
N PHE A 34 -12.19 -18.02 -22.62
CA PHE A 34 -11.89 -16.79 -21.90
C PHE A 34 -12.09 -15.52 -22.76
N ILE A 35 -11.61 -15.53 -24.00
CA ILE A 35 -11.83 -14.42 -24.95
C ILE A 35 -13.33 -14.17 -25.16
N LYS A 36 -14.10 -15.25 -25.29
CA LYS A 36 -15.56 -15.17 -25.45
C LYS A 36 -16.23 -14.58 -24.21
N MET A 37 -15.89 -15.07 -23.01
CA MET A 37 -16.40 -14.54 -21.74
C MET A 37 -16.07 -13.05 -21.57
N GLN A 38 -14.86 -12.63 -21.93
CA GLN A 38 -14.44 -11.24 -21.79
C GLN A 38 -15.15 -10.30 -22.77
N ARG A 39 -15.51 -10.77 -23.98
CA ARG A 39 -16.28 -9.99 -24.95
C ARG A 39 -17.77 -9.91 -24.60
N GLU A 40 -18.31 -10.94 -23.96
CA GLU A 40 -19.69 -10.99 -23.51
C GLU A 40 -19.91 -10.25 -22.17
N ASP A 41 -18.84 -9.83 -21.49
CA ASP A 41 -18.90 -9.07 -20.24
C ASP A 41 -19.32 -7.61 -20.46
N ASP A 42 -20.54 -7.29 -20.04
CA ASP A 42 -21.12 -5.95 -20.11
C ASP A 42 -20.32 -4.86 -19.37
N THR A 43 -19.58 -5.21 -18.31
CA THR A 43 -18.80 -4.21 -17.55
C THR A 43 -17.52 -3.79 -18.29
N LEU A 44 -17.03 -4.66 -19.18
CA LEU A 44 -15.83 -4.41 -19.97
C LEU A 44 -16.14 -3.66 -21.26
N LYS A 45 -17.41 -3.48 -21.66
CA LYS A 45 -17.81 -2.73 -22.88
C LYS A 45 -17.13 -1.37 -23.01
N LYS A 46 -17.05 -0.61 -21.91
CA LYS A 46 -16.38 0.70 -21.89
C LYS A 46 -14.87 0.57 -22.12
N LEU A 47 -14.24 -0.46 -21.54
CA LEU A 47 -12.81 -0.73 -21.68
C LEU A 47 -12.46 -1.23 -23.08
N TRP A 48 -13.27 -2.10 -23.66
CA TRP A 48 -13.20 -2.48 -25.08
C TRP A 48 -13.25 -1.24 -25.98
N SER A 49 -14.23 -0.36 -25.77
CA SER A 49 -14.35 0.89 -26.56
C SER A 49 -13.16 1.85 -26.38
N LEU A 50 -12.49 1.81 -25.23
CA LEU A 50 -11.32 2.64 -24.93
C LEU A 50 -10.05 2.03 -25.55
N ALA A 51 -9.90 0.71 -25.48
CA ALA A 51 -8.78 -0.02 -26.04
C ALA A 51 -8.79 0.04 -27.58
N GLU A 52 -9.97 -0.04 -28.21
CA GLU A 52 -10.14 0.17 -29.66
C GLU A 52 -9.79 1.59 -30.10
N LYS A 53 -10.04 2.59 -29.24
CA LYS A 53 -9.70 4.00 -29.49
C LYS A 53 -8.25 4.36 -29.12
N GLN A 54 -7.45 3.40 -28.65
CA GLN A 54 -6.08 3.60 -28.15
C GLN A 54 -5.93 4.77 -27.16
N LYS A 55 -6.92 4.96 -26.28
CA LYS A 55 -6.87 5.99 -25.23
C LYS A 55 -6.74 5.31 -23.86
N ASN A 56 -5.76 5.75 -23.05
CA ASN A 56 -5.40 5.27 -21.69
C ASN A 56 -4.55 3.98 -21.62
N SER A 57 -4.26 3.57 -20.38
CA SER A 57 -3.56 2.36 -19.92
C SER A 57 -4.28 1.03 -20.20
N VAL A 58 -5.09 0.95 -21.26
CA VAL A 58 -5.89 -0.24 -21.60
C VAL A 58 -5.63 -0.59 -23.06
N LYS A 59 -5.20 -1.83 -23.32
CA LYS A 59 -4.75 -2.32 -24.63
C LYS A 59 -5.43 -3.64 -24.98
N ILE A 60 -5.57 -3.93 -26.26
CA ILE A 60 -5.97 -5.26 -26.72
C ILE A 60 -4.69 -6.03 -27.05
N HIS A 61 -4.41 -7.10 -26.31
CA HIS A 61 -3.28 -7.99 -26.56
C HIS A 61 -3.81 -9.38 -26.88
N ASN A 62 -3.51 -9.89 -28.08
CA ASN A 62 -3.96 -11.19 -28.59
C ASN A 62 -5.46 -11.49 -28.38
N GLY A 63 -6.32 -10.52 -28.67
CA GLY A 63 -7.77 -10.67 -28.58
C GLY A 63 -8.35 -10.54 -27.17
N ILE A 64 -7.55 -10.16 -26.18
CA ILE A 64 -7.95 -9.94 -24.78
C ILE A 64 -7.74 -8.47 -24.43
N VAL A 65 -8.72 -7.82 -23.81
CA VAL A 65 -8.54 -6.51 -23.16
C VAL A 65 -7.67 -6.69 -21.93
N THR A 66 -6.56 -5.99 -21.95
CA THR A 66 -5.58 -5.93 -20.88
C THR A 66 -5.54 -4.51 -20.35
N HIS A 67 -5.33 -4.37 -19.05
CA HIS A 67 -4.96 -3.09 -18.47
C HIS A 67 -3.49 -3.16 -18.05
N SER A 68 -2.79 -2.08 -18.34
CA SER A 68 -1.43 -1.87 -17.92
C SER A 68 -1.44 -1.46 -16.45
N GLU A 69 -0.97 -2.35 -15.58
CA GLU A 69 -0.76 -2.08 -14.18
C GLU A 69 0.73 -2.12 -13.87
N TYR A 70 1.16 -1.27 -12.95
CA TYR A 70 2.52 -1.33 -12.44
C TYR A 70 2.56 -2.38 -11.34
N ILE A 71 3.09 -3.55 -11.67
CA ILE A 71 3.29 -4.66 -10.74
C ILE A 71 4.77 -4.97 -10.77
N CYS A 72 5.41 -4.94 -9.60
CA CYS A 72 6.87 -5.13 -9.51
C CYS A 72 7.67 -4.11 -10.32
N GLY A 73 7.04 -2.96 -10.59
CA GLY A 73 7.66 -1.88 -11.35
C GLY A 73 7.78 -2.06 -12.85
N GLU A 74 7.38 -3.19 -13.37
CA GLU A 74 7.14 -3.30 -14.78
C GLU A 74 5.72 -2.88 -15.08
N ASN A 75 5.56 -2.25 -16.24
CA ASN A 75 4.25 -2.07 -16.83
C ASN A 75 3.80 -3.44 -17.35
N ILE A 76 3.03 -4.17 -16.54
CA ILE A 76 2.51 -5.49 -16.89
C ILE A 76 1.12 -5.32 -17.46
N ASP A 77 0.92 -5.77 -18.69
CA ASP A 77 -0.39 -5.85 -19.32
C ASP A 77 -1.11 -7.09 -18.76
N GLN A 78 -1.99 -6.88 -17.78
CA GLN A 78 -2.78 -7.96 -17.17
C GLN A 78 -4.15 -8.08 -17.82
N PRO A 79 -4.70 -9.30 -18.00
CA PRO A 79 -6.08 -9.48 -18.39
C PRO A 79 -6.99 -8.75 -17.42
N THR A 80 -7.92 -7.95 -17.93
CA THR A 80 -8.77 -7.15 -17.05
C THR A 80 -9.82 -8.04 -16.39
N ILE A 81 -9.48 -8.54 -15.20
CA ILE A 81 -10.34 -9.37 -14.34
C ILE A 81 -11.15 -8.53 -13.35
N LYS A 82 -11.56 -7.31 -13.75
CA LYS A 82 -12.32 -6.40 -12.89
C LYS A 82 -13.57 -7.07 -12.33
N GLN A 83 -14.22 -7.91 -13.11
CA GLN A 83 -15.36 -8.71 -12.68
C GLN A 83 -15.00 -9.66 -11.55
N ASP A 84 -13.84 -10.31 -11.60
CA ASP A 84 -13.45 -11.35 -10.63
C ASP A 84 -12.90 -10.75 -9.35
N VAL A 85 -12.10 -9.68 -9.45
CA VAL A 85 -11.67 -8.90 -8.28
C VAL A 85 -12.88 -8.27 -7.61
N LYS A 86 -13.80 -7.68 -8.39
CA LYS A 86 -15.05 -7.14 -7.86
C LYS A 86 -15.91 -8.24 -7.24
N ARG A 87 -16.11 -9.39 -7.90
CA ARG A 87 -16.85 -10.54 -7.38
C ARG A 87 -16.23 -11.09 -6.10
N PHE A 88 -14.90 -11.15 -6.02
CA PHE A 88 -14.18 -11.56 -4.82
C PHE A 88 -14.36 -10.54 -3.69
N CYS A 89 -14.25 -9.24 -3.97
CA CYS A 89 -14.51 -8.20 -2.99
C CYS A 89 -15.99 -8.18 -2.55
N GLU A 90 -16.93 -8.49 -3.44
CA GLU A 90 -18.37 -8.62 -3.19
C GLU A 90 -18.73 -9.89 -2.41
N SER A 91 -18.06 -11.01 -2.65
CA SER A 91 -18.22 -12.25 -1.89
C SER A 91 -17.54 -12.20 -0.53
N CYS A 92 -16.51 -11.36 -0.38
CA CYS A 92 -15.83 -11.16 0.88
C CYS A 92 -16.72 -10.42 1.88
N LYS A 93 -17.35 -11.19 2.78
CA LYS A 93 -18.19 -10.67 3.87
C LYS A 93 -17.51 -9.56 4.69
N ILE A 94 -16.18 -9.66 4.87
CA ILE A 94 -15.38 -8.67 5.62
C ILE A 94 -15.33 -7.34 4.88
N CYS A 95 -14.99 -7.37 3.58
CA CYS A 95 -14.95 -6.17 2.74
C CYS A 95 -16.33 -5.52 2.64
N GLN A 96 -17.41 -6.31 2.56
CA GLN A 96 -18.77 -5.78 2.49
C GLN A 96 -19.22 -5.12 3.78
N LEU A 97 -18.91 -5.70 4.96
CA LEU A 97 -19.30 -5.14 6.25
C LEU A 97 -18.57 -3.82 6.58
N ARG A 98 -17.37 -3.62 6.04
CA ARG A 98 -16.54 -2.42 6.31
C ARG A 98 -16.66 -1.33 5.26
N LYS A 99 -17.24 -1.62 4.10
CA LYS A 99 -17.35 -0.66 3.02
C LYS A 99 -18.12 0.58 3.50
N PRO A 100 -17.49 1.77 3.54
CA PRO A 100 -18.16 2.96 4.03
C PRO A 100 -19.29 3.37 3.08
N ILE A 101 -20.42 3.78 3.65
CA ILE A 101 -21.50 4.42 2.89
C ILE A 101 -21.00 5.82 2.50
N THR A 102 -20.64 6.00 1.23
CA THR A 102 -20.16 7.29 0.72
C THR A 102 -21.34 8.22 0.43
N TYR A 103 -21.59 9.18 1.32
CA TYR A 103 -22.37 10.38 0.98
C TYR A 103 -21.45 11.42 0.35
N ARG A 104 -21.88 11.99 -0.78
CA ARG A 104 -21.13 13.05 -1.49
C ARG A 104 -21.71 14.40 -1.09
N ASP A 105 -21.49 14.81 0.14
CA ASP A 105 -21.62 16.22 0.49
C ASP A 105 -20.21 16.82 0.48
N ARG A 106 -19.87 17.52 -0.61
CA ARG A 106 -18.52 18.03 -0.84
C ARG A 106 -18.50 19.51 -0.48
N VAL A 107 -18.09 19.82 0.75
CA VAL A 107 -17.51 21.12 1.03
C VAL A 107 -16.25 21.26 0.18
N PRO A 108 -16.00 22.39 -0.51
CA PRO A 108 -14.78 22.60 -1.27
C PRO A 108 -13.56 22.48 -0.35
N ILE A 109 -12.74 21.45 -0.56
CA ILE A 109 -11.48 21.24 0.17
C ILE A 109 -10.43 22.17 -0.44
N GLN A 110 -9.73 22.97 0.37
CA GLN A 110 -8.59 23.72 -0.16
C GLN A 110 -7.42 22.75 -0.39
N PRO A 111 -6.77 22.78 -1.56
CA PRO A 111 -5.63 21.94 -1.81
C PRO A 111 -4.45 22.42 -0.95
N LEU A 112 -3.94 21.54 -0.08
CA LEU A 112 -2.65 21.77 0.55
C LEU A 112 -1.57 21.93 -0.51
N VAL A 113 -0.75 22.96 -0.34
CA VAL A 113 0.50 23.09 -1.09
C VAL A 113 1.39 21.91 -0.71
N ARG A 114 1.73 21.08 -1.69
CA ARG A 114 2.66 19.97 -1.50
C ARG A 114 4.07 20.56 -1.31
N PRO A 115 4.84 20.11 -0.31
CA PRO A 115 6.25 20.48 -0.20
C PRO A 115 7.03 20.08 -1.45
N GLU A 116 8.08 20.82 -1.76
CA GLU A 116 8.88 20.58 -2.98
C GLU A 116 9.82 19.38 -2.82
N LEU A 117 10.36 19.19 -1.61
CA LEU A 117 11.34 18.14 -1.33
C LEU A 117 10.75 17.01 -0.47
N PRO A 118 11.16 15.75 -0.71
CA PRO A 118 10.88 14.64 0.20
C PRO A 118 11.33 14.95 1.63
N PHE A 119 10.54 14.49 2.61
CA PHE A 119 10.86 14.57 4.05
C PHE A 119 10.98 15.98 4.63
N GLU A 120 10.66 17.03 3.87
CA GLU A 120 10.72 18.42 4.34
C GLU A 120 9.64 18.72 5.38
N VAL A 121 8.44 18.16 5.19
CA VAL A 121 7.28 18.36 6.07
C VAL A 121 6.62 17.02 6.37
N TRP A 122 6.60 16.67 7.66
CA TRP A 122 5.91 15.50 8.16
C TRP A 122 4.58 15.86 8.80
N SER A 123 3.63 14.94 8.75
CA SER A 123 2.40 14.98 9.54
C SER A 123 2.37 13.76 10.45
N ALA A 124 2.30 13.97 11.75
CA ALA A 124 2.39 12.92 12.77
C ALA A 124 1.12 12.87 13.63
N ASP A 125 0.78 11.66 14.06
CA ASP A 125 -0.40 11.37 14.87
C ASP A 125 -0.17 10.10 15.70
N CYS A 126 -1.07 9.82 16.64
CA CYS A 126 -1.04 8.62 17.45
C CYS A 126 -2.36 7.86 17.37
N ILE A 127 -2.27 6.55 17.07
CA ILE A 127 -3.40 5.63 17.09
C ILE A 127 -3.40 4.87 18.42
N GLY A 128 -4.56 4.82 19.08
CA GLY A 128 -4.81 3.96 20.22
C GLY A 128 -5.63 4.64 21.32
N PRO A 129 -5.83 3.96 22.46
CA PRO A 129 -5.34 2.62 22.78
C PRO A 129 -5.99 1.53 21.90
N LEU A 130 -5.20 0.55 21.48
CA LEU A 130 -5.60 -0.59 20.67
C LEU A 130 -5.81 -1.82 21.57
N GLU A 131 -7.02 -2.36 21.55
CA GLU A 131 -7.41 -3.55 22.31
C GLU A 131 -7.84 -4.69 21.36
N PRO A 132 -7.34 -5.93 21.54
CA PRO A 132 -6.36 -6.35 22.54
C PRO A 132 -4.94 -5.84 22.23
N PRO A 133 -4.05 -5.76 23.24
CA PRO A 133 -2.65 -5.43 23.01
C PRO A 133 -1.99 -6.42 22.07
N SER A 134 -0.92 -5.97 21.40
CA SER A 134 -0.14 -6.86 20.55
C SER A 134 0.52 -7.97 21.39
N ARG A 135 1.00 -9.04 20.74
CA ARG A 135 1.78 -10.09 21.43
C ARG A 135 3.00 -9.54 22.19
N ARG A 136 3.54 -8.39 21.79
CA ARG A 136 4.67 -7.71 22.46
C ARG A 136 4.23 -6.68 23.51
N ASN A 137 2.94 -6.67 23.86
CA ASN A 137 2.31 -5.74 24.79
C ASN A 137 2.41 -4.27 24.35
N HIS A 138 2.30 -4.01 23.03
CA HIS A 138 2.11 -2.67 22.50
C HIS A 138 0.62 -2.32 22.54
N HIS A 139 0.33 -1.04 22.80
CA HIS A 139 -1.03 -0.50 22.99
C HIS A 139 -1.32 0.66 22.05
N PHE A 140 -0.28 1.30 21.50
CA PHE A 140 -0.43 2.48 20.65
C PHE A 140 0.48 2.37 19.44
N ILE A 141 0.21 3.16 18.41
CA ILE A 141 1.06 3.31 17.24
C ILE A 141 1.30 4.80 17.04
N ILE A 142 2.57 5.20 16.93
CA ILE A 142 2.91 6.55 16.49
C ILE A 142 3.09 6.49 14.98
N CYS A 143 2.26 7.24 14.27
CA CYS A 143 2.24 7.31 12.82
C CYS A 143 2.83 8.65 12.36
N ALA A 144 3.57 8.61 11.26
CA ALA A 144 4.04 9.81 10.58
C ALA A 144 3.98 9.61 9.07
N VAL A 145 3.60 10.65 8.33
CA VAL A 145 3.58 10.62 6.86
C VAL A 145 4.23 11.87 6.29
N ASP A 146 5.12 11.67 5.33
CA ASP A 146 5.69 12.76 4.53
C ASP A 146 4.62 13.35 3.59
N LEU A 147 4.47 14.67 3.61
CA LEU A 147 3.48 15.36 2.80
C LEU A 147 3.86 15.44 1.31
N CYS A 148 5.15 15.32 0.98
CA CYS A 148 5.63 15.34 -0.40
C CYS A 148 5.38 13.98 -1.09
N THR A 149 6.01 12.92 -0.58
CA THR A 149 6.06 11.60 -1.20
C THR A 149 4.95 10.66 -0.75
N ARG A 150 4.25 11.00 0.33
CA ARG A 150 3.35 10.07 1.05
C ARG A 150 4.09 8.89 1.66
N TRP A 151 5.40 9.00 1.88
CA TRP A 151 6.14 8.01 2.66
C TRP A 151 5.60 7.94 4.07
N ALA A 152 5.06 6.78 4.46
CA ALA A 152 4.47 6.57 5.76
C ALA A 152 5.38 5.75 6.67
N GLU A 153 5.40 6.08 7.95
CA GLU A 153 6.03 5.37 9.05
C GLU A 153 4.99 5.09 10.13
N ALA A 154 5.13 3.94 10.79
CA ALA A 154 4.27 3.53 11.89
C ALA A 154 5.07 2.67 12.88
N LEU A 155 5.19 3.13 14.11
CA LEU A 155 5.96 2.46 15.15
C LEU A 155 5.07 2.10 16.34
N PRO A 156 5.04 0.83 16.76
CA PRO A 156 4.21 0.41 17.87
C PRO A 156 4.90 0.77 19.20
N VAL A 157 4.14 1.26 20.17
CA VAL A 157 4.63 1.68 21.49
C VAL A 157 3.72 1.16 22.60
N LYS A 158 4.29 0.97 23.79
CA LYS A 158 3.55 0.49 24.98
C LYS A 158 2.76 1.59 25.66
N GLU A 159 3.25 2.82 25.58
CA GLU A 159 2.67 4.00 26.19
C GLU A 159 2.93 5.22 25.30
N ILE A 160 2.04 6.20 25.37
CA ILE A 160 2.24 7.51 24.75
C ILE A 160 2.78 8.44 25.83
N SER A 161 4.05 8.81 25.71
CA SER A 161 4.70 9.83 26.53
C SER A 161 5.55 10.72 25.63
N ALA A 162 5.81 11.96 26.05
CA ALA A 162 6.68 12.86 25.31
C ALA A 162 8.05 12.24 24.99
N LYS A 163 8.63 11.50 25.94
CA LYS A 163 9.91 10.79 25.76
C LYS A 163 9.81 9.73 24.68
N THR A 164 8.75 8.92 24.71
CA THR A 164 8.51 7.88 23.71
C THR A 164 8.30 8.49 22.33
N THR A 165 7.51 9.57 22.23
CA THR A 165 7.31 10.31 20.98
C THR A 165 8.62 10.86 20.43
N CYS A 166 9.44 11.54 21.23
CA CYS A 166 10.74 12.07 20.79
C CYS A 166 11.67 10.97 20.29
N ASN A 167 11.72 9.82 20.99
CA ASN A 167 12.53 8.68 20.56
C ASN A 167 12.06 8.09 19.22
N VAL A 168 10.75 8.02 19.00
CA VAL A 168 10.18 7.55 17.73
C VAL A 168 10.48 8.53 16.60
N LEU A 169 10.26 9.83 16.82
CA LEU A 169 10.56 10.87 15.83
C LEU A 169 12.05 10.88 15.46
N LEU A 170 12.93 10.78 16.47
CA LEU A 170 14.38 10.65 16.25
C LEU A 170 14.71 9.44 15.37
N LYS A 171 14.08 8.29 15.63
CA LYS A 171 14.29 7.08 14.83
C LYS A 171 13.83 7.27 13.38
N ILE A 172 12.71 7.98 13.16
CA ILE A 172 12.23 8.29 11.80
C ILE A 172 13.21 9.22 11.09
N PHE A 173 13.62 10.31 11.72
CA PHE A 173 14.50 11.32 11.11
C PHE A 173 15.88 10.76 10.78
N THR A 174 16.41 9.89 11.64
CA THR A 174 17.71 9.24 11.40
C THR A 174 17.70 8.20 10.28
N GLN A 175 16.53 7.68 9.90
CA GLN A 175 16.38 6.75 8.78
C GLN A 175 16.01 7.43 7.47
N THR A 176 15.48 8.65 7.55
CA THR A 176 15.02 9.44 6.40
C THR A 176 15.86 10.70 6.31
N ASP A 177 15.31 11.83 6.76
CA ASP A 177 16.02 13.10 6.90
C ASP A 177 15.39 13.91 8.05
N PHE A 178 16.11 14.94 8.50
CA PHE A 178 15.59 15.90 9.47
C PHE A 178 14.66 16.91 8.79
N PRO A 179 13.38 16.96 9.17
CA PRO A 179 12.43 17.82 8.50
C PRO A 179 12.59 19.28 8.89
N LYS A 180 12.15 20.19 8.03
CA LYS A 180 12.02 21.61 8.42
C LYS A 180 10.81 21.84 9.31
N MET A 181 9.77 21.02 9.15
CA MET A 181 8.50 21.19 9.84
C MET A 181 7.84 19.85 10.18
N ILE A 182 7.21 19.80 11.35
CA ILE A 182 6.33 18.70 11.73
C ILE A 182 4.95 19.22 12.10
N CYS A 183 3.93 18.68 11.45
CA CYS A 183 2.53 18.94 11.73
C CYS A 183 2.01 17.87 12.69
N SER A 184 1.38 18.25 13.79
CA SER A 184 0.74 17.31 14.73
C SER A 184 -0.54 17.90 15.30
N ASP A 185 -1.30 17.08 16.02
CA ASP A 185 -2.36 17.59 16.89
C ASP A 185 -1.78 18.31 18.12
N GLN A 186 -2.67 18.89 18.94
CA GLN A 186 -2.32 19.50 20.22
C GLN A 186 -2.19 18.47 21.35
N GLY A 187 -1.91 17.21 21.04
CA GLY A 187 -1.68 16.16 22.03
C GLY A 187 -0.57 16.55 23.01
N THR A 188 -0.72 16.19 24.28
CA THR A 188 0.24 16.51 25.35
C THR A 188 1.62 15.91 25.12
N ASN A 189 1.70 14.83 24.34
CA ASN A 189 2.92 14.19 23.87
C ASN A 189 3.69 15.03 22.84
N PHE A 190 3.02 15.87 22.05
CA PHE A 190 3.66 16.76 21.08
C PHE A 190 3.89 18.19 21.62
N THR A 191 3.06 18.64 22.57
CA THR A 191 3.11 19.99 23.16
C THR A 191 3.89 20.08 24.48
N SER A 192 4.49 18.98 24.94
CA SER A 192 5.28 19.00 26.19
C SER A 192 6.56 19.84 26.05
N LYS A 193 7.06 20.38 27.17
CA LYS A 193 8.37 21.05 27.23
C LYS A 193 9.52 20.20 26.70
N LEU A 194 9.44 18.88 26.87
CA LEU A 194 10.45 17.95 26.36
C LEU A 194 10.41 17.90 24.82
N SER A 195 9.21 17.84 24.25
CA SER A 195 8.98 17.79 22.80
C SER A 195 9.36 19.12 22.14
N GLU A 196 9.01 20.24 22.76
CA GLU A 196 9.44 21.58 22.33
C GLU A 196 10.96 21.71 22.34
N ALA A 197 11.63 21.31 23.43
CA ALA A 197 13.09 21.33 23.52
C ALA A 197 13.74 20.41 22.48
N PHE A 198 13.20 19.21 22.29
CA PHE A 198 13.68 18.25 21.29
C PHE A 198 13.59 18.83 19.88
N LEU A 199 12.43 19.35 19.47
CA LEU A 199 12.24 19.93 18.13
C LEU A 199 13.12 21.17 17.94
N SER A 200 13.26 22.01 18.97
CA SER A 200 14.15 23.16 18.94
C SER A 200 15.62 22.78 18.73
N VAL A 201 16.12 21.75 19.44
CA VAL A 201 17.50 21.26 19.27
C VAL A 201 17.71 20.68 17.88
N MET A 202 16.70 20.01 17.32
CA MET A 202 16.75 19.44 15.97
C MET A 202 16.53 20.46 14.85
N GLY A 203 16.21 21.72 15.17
CA GLY A 203 15.90 22.74 14.17
C GLY A 203 14.58 22.52 13.43
N VAL A 204 13.67 21.71 14.00
CA VAL A 204 12.37 21.37 13.40
C VAL A 204 11.31 22.34 13.91
N SER A 205 10.55 22.96 13.00
CA SER A 205 9.44 23.84 13.38
C SER A 205 8.15 23.06 13.64
N PRO A 206 7.61 23.03 14.87
CA PRO A 206 6.29 22.43 15.10
C PRO A 206 5.18 23.30 14.51
N ARG A 207 4.19 22.65 13.90
CA ARG A 207 2.90 23.24 13.56
C ARG A 207 1.77 22.40 14.14
N PHE A 208 1.10 22.97 15.12
CA PHE A 208 -0.07 22.33 15.72
C PHE A 208 -1.32 22.64 14.90
N SER A 209 -2.20 21.65 14.76
CA SER A 209 -3.50 21.89 14.15
C SER A 209 -4.32 22.88 14.99
N THR A 210 -4.84 23.90 14.33
CA THR A 210 -5.84 24.81 14.91
C THR A 210 -7.23 24.33 14.51
N PRO A 211 -8.28 24.55 15.34
CA PRO A 211 -9.65 24.38 14.91
C PRO A 211 -9.90 25.24 13.67
N GLY A 212 -10.09 24.61 12.50
CA GLY A 212 -10.27 25.30 11.21
C GLY A 212 -9.19 25.06 10.14
N HIS A 213 -8.05 24.43 10.47
CA HIS A 213 -7.04 23.98 9.49
C HIS A 213 -6.79 22.45 9.52
N PRO A 214 -7.83 21.61 9.32
CA PRO A 214 -7.71 20.15 9.34
C PRO A 214 -6.89 19.59 8.16
N GLU A 215 -6.61 20.41 7.16
CA GLU A 215 -6.04 19.98 5.88
C GLU A 215 -4.66 19.34 6.06
N SER A 216 -3.78 19.94 6.88
CA SER A 216 -2.43 19.47 7.23
C SER A 216 -2.41 18.12 7.94
N MET A 217 -3.49 17.80 8.67
CA MET A 217 -3.67 16.53 9.37
C MET A 217 -4.42 15.49 8.52
N GLY A 218 -5.19 15.93 7.52
CA GLY A 218 -5.92 15.02 6.65
C GLY A 218 -5.05 14.02 5.89
N ALA A 219 -3.73 14.25 5.78
CA ALA A 219 -2.79 13.27 5.25
C ALA A 219 -2.54 12.12 6.24
N VAL A 220 -2.23 12.44 7.50
CA VAL A 220 -1.97 11.43 8.53
C VAL A 220 -3.26 10.72 8.94
N GLU A 221 -4.41 11.41 8.97
CA GLU A 221 -5.72 10.77 9.20
C GLU A 221 -6.07 9.74 8.12
N ARG A 222 -5.81 10.07 6.84
CA ARG A 222 -5.99 9.12 5.72
C ARG A 222 -5.05 7.94 5.83
N TRP A 223 -3.81 8.19 6.22
CA TRP A 223 -2.83 7.14 6.48
C TRP A 223 -3.30 6.23 7.61
N ASN A 224 -3.70 6.78 8.76
CA ASN A 224 -4.18 6.03 9.92
C ASN A 224 -5.35 5.12 9.56
N ARG A 225 -6.35 5.64 8.83
CA ARG A 225 -7.47 4.82 8.34
C ARG A 225 -7.00 3.68 7.43
N THR A 226 -6.05 3.94 6.54
CA THR A 226 -5.49 2.91 5.66
C THR A 226 -4.74 1.85 6.47
N LEU A 227 -3.99 2.27 7.49
CA LEU A 227 -3.26 1.39 8.38
C LEU A 227 -4.19 0.51 9.22
N GLU A 228 -5.27 1.06 9.76
CA GLU A 228 -6.31 0.32 10.48
C GLU A 228 -6.98 -0.72 9.58
N ASP A 229 -7.32 -0.34 8.35
CA ASP A 229 -7.92 -1.24 7.36
C ASP A 229 -6.95 -2.39 7.01
N MET A 230 -5.67 -2.10 6.80
CA MET A 230 -4.64 -3.12 6.54
C MET A 230 -4.39 -4.02 7.77
N SER A 231 -4.26 -3.43 8.95
CA SER A 231 -3.97 -4.16 10.20
C SER A 231 -5.13 -5.06 10.61
N SER A 232 -6.37 -4.62 10.40
CA SER A 232 -7.55 -5.42 10.75
C SER A 232 -7.64 -6.75 10.00
N LYS A 233 -7.20 -6.78 8.74
CA LYS A 233 -7.14 -8.01 7.94
C LYS A 233 -6.10 -8.98 8.52
N ASN A 234 -4.95 -8.44 8.89
CA ASN A 234 -3.87 -9.20 9.52
C ASN A 234 -4.31 -9.78 10.88
N VAL A 235 -5.02 -9.00 11.70
CA VAL A 235 -5.51 -9.45 13.02
C VAL A 235 -6.53 -10.58 12.92
N GLN A 236 -7.37 -10.57 11.89
CA GLN A 236 -8.36 -11.64 11.70
C GLN A 236 -7.72 -12.97 11.28
N GLU A 237 -6.63 -12.95 10.51
CA GLU A 237 -5.92 -14.15 10.06
C GLU A 237 -4.90 -14.68 11.08
N HIS A 238 -4.21 -13.79 11.79
CA HIS A 238 -3.07 -14.13 12.63
C HIS A 238 -3.23 -13.78 14.13
N GLY A 239 -4.38 -13.22 14.53
CA GLY A 239 -4.67 -12.85 15.92
C GLY A 239 -4.01 -11.54 16.36
N SER A 240 -3.47 -11.48 17.57
CA SER A 240 -2.91 -10.25 18.19
C SER A 240 -1.56 -9.76 17.60
N ASP A 241 -1.26 -10.07 16.34
CA ASP A 241 -0.01 -9.72 15.64
C ASP A 241 -0.13 -8.43 14.81
N TRP A 242 -0.95 -7.47 15.25
CA TRP A 242 -1.08 -6.19 14.54
C TRP A 242 0.23 -5.38 14.53
N ASP A 243 1.20 -5.69 15.39
CA ASP A 243 2.51 -5.03 15.43
C ASP A 243 3.47 -5.49 14.32
N LEU A 244 3.02 -6.31 13.37
CA LEU A 244 3.69 -6.64 12.10
C LEU A 244 3.69 -5.47 11.09
N LEU A 245 3.88 -4.25 11.59
CA LEU A 245 3.85 -3.01 10.81
C LEU A 245 4.87 -2.94 9.66
N PRO A 246 6.09 -3.50 9.75
CA PRO A 246 7.07 -3.41 8.65
C PRO A 246 6.54 -3.98 7.32
N PHE A 247 5.76 -5.07 7.37
CA PHE A 247 5.18 -5.66 6.17
C PHE A 247 4.07 -4.79 5.58
N LEU A 248 3.22 -4.22 6.45
CA LEU A 248 2.13 -3.32 6.04
C LEU A 248 2.69 -2.01 5.46
N LEU A 249 3.73 -1.46 6.08
CA LEU A 249 4.44 -0.27 5.59
C LEU A 249 5.04 -0.52 4.22
N PHE A 250 5.69 -1.67 4.01
CA PHE A 250 6.25 -2.01 2.71
C PHE A 250 5.15 -2.15 1.64
N ALA A 251 4.07 -2.88 1.95
CA ALA A 251 2.93 -3.04 1.04
C ALA A 251 2.30 -1.68 0.66
N TYR A 252 2.17 -0.76 1.63
CA TYR A 252 1.68 0.59 1.36
C TYR A 252 2.63 1.39 0.46
N ARG A 253 3.94 1.32 0.71
CA ARG A 253 4.96 2.05 -0.06
C ARG A 253 5.12 1.56 -1.49
N GLU A 254 4.73 0.31 -1.77
CA GLU A 254 4.76 -0.28 -3.12
C GLU A 254 3.59 0.18 -4.01
N VAL A 255 2.42 0.48 -3.43
CA VAL A 255 1.21 0.78 -4.20
C VAL A 255 1.17 2.25 -4.64
N PRO A 256 0.85 2.55 -5.92
CA PRO A 256 0.67 3.93 -6.39
C PRO A 256 -0.45 4.67 -5.64
N HIS A 257 -0.14 5.85 -5.13
CA HIS A 257 -1.13 6.66 -4.42
C HIS A 257 -1.96 7.49 -5.41
N SER A 258 -3.28 7.55 -5.23
CA SER A 258 -4.21 8.29 -6.11
C SER A 258 -3.86 9.77 -6.33
N THR A 259 -3.30 10.45 -5.33
CA THR A 259 -2.89 11.86 -5.38
C THR A 259 -1.60 12.10 -6.17
N THR A 260 -0.66 11.13 -6.16
CA THR A 260 0.66 11.28 -6.77
C THR A 260 0.78 10.56 -8.10
N GLY A 261 -0.04 9.54 -8.35
CA GLY A 261 0.06 8.64 -9.51
C GLY A 261 1.27 7.69 -9.45
N MET A 262 2.13 7.83 -8.44
CA MET A 262 3.34 7.04 -8.21
C MET A 262 3.34 6.48 -6.79
N SER A 263 4.06 5.39 -6.57
CA SER A 263 4.19 4.83 -5.22
C SER A 263 5.14 5.67 -4.36
N PRO A 264 4.93 5.72 -3.03
CA PRO A 264 5.85 6.41 -2.13
C PRO A 264 7.30 5.94 -2.29
N PHE A 265 7.51 4.64 -2.56
CA PHE A 265 8.85 4.10 -2.79
C PHE A 265 9.52 4.66 -4.04
N GLN A 266 8.77 4.79 -5.14
CA GLN A 266 9.29 5.39 -6.37
C GLN A 266 9.68 6.85 -6.19
N LEU A 267 8.88 7.61 -5.42
CA LEU A 267 9.14 9.02 -5.18
C LEU A 267 10.39 9.26 -4.32
N VAL A 268 10.72 8.34 -3.42
CA VAL A 268 11.88 8.46 -2.53
C VAL A 268 13.16 7.92 -3.18
N TYR A 269 13.09 6.75 -3.83
CA TYR A 269 14.29 6.06 -4.33
C TYR A 269 14.49 6.15 -5.83
N GLU A 270 13.59 6.82 -6.55
CA GLU A 270 13.58 6.94 -8.02
C GLU A 270 13.67 5.59 -8.75
N ARG A 271 13.26 4.53 -8.06
CA ARG A 271 13.30 3.15 -8.55
C ARG A 271 12.13 2.38 -8.01
N LEU A 272 11.96 1.20 -8.56
CA LEU A 272 10.88 0.32 -8.19
C LEU A 272 11.28 -0.57 -7.00
N PRO A 273 10.34 -0.84 -6.08
CA PRO A 273 10.59 -1.75 -4.99
C PRO A 273 10.71 -3.18 -5.51
N SER A 274 11.74 -3.90 -5.07
CA SER A 274 11.87 -5.34 -5.27
C SER A 274 10.99 -6.07 -4.23
N GLY A 275 9.67 -5.96 -4.40
CA GLY A 275 8.69 -6.57 -3.51
C GLY A 275 8.66 -8.11 -3.61
N PRO A 276 7.87 -8.78 -2.75
CA PRO A 276 7.78 -10.25 -2.74
C PRO A 276 7.44 -10.86 -4.10
N ILE A 277 6.54 -10.24 -4.85
CA ILE A 277 6.14 -10.71 -6.19
C ILE A 277 7.29 -10.50 -7.20
N SER A 278 8.02 -9.39 -7.10
CA SER A 278 9.17 -9.09 -7.95
C SER A 278 10.27 -10.13 -7.73
N LEU A 279 10.56 -10.40 -6.46
CA LEU A 279 11.50 -11.43 -6.04
C LEU A 279 11.08 -12.83 -6.53
N LEU A 280 9.80 -13.18 -6.40
CA LEU A 280 9.27 -14.45 -6.88
C LEU A 280 9.42 -14.59 -8.40
N LYS A 281 9.14 -13.52 -9.16
CA LYS A 281 9.37 -13.47 -10.61
C LYS A 281 10.84 -13.71 -10.93
N GLU A 282 11.77 -12.95 -10.32
CA GLU A 282 13.21 -13.10 -10.56
C GLU A 282 13.71 -14.53 -10.28
N VAL A 283 13.24 -15.13 -9.18
CA VAL A 283 13.58 -16.52 -8.81
C VAL A 283 12.99 -17.53 -9.80
N TRP A 284 11.79 -17.27 -10.31
CA TRP A 284 11.10 -18.19 -11.21
C TRP A 284 11.63 -18.12 -12.65
N VAL A 285 11.97 -16.93 -13.13
CA VAL A 285 12.60 -16.69 -14.43
C VAL A 285 14.09 -17.09 -14.42
N GLY A 286 14.67 -17.30 -13.24
CA GLY A 286 16.06 -17.76 -13.07
C GLY A 286 17.10 -16.64 -13.07
N GLU A 287 16.65 -15.38 -13.05
CA GLU A 287 17.49 -14.18 -12.91
C GLU A 287 18.14 -14.11 -11.52
N ARG A 288 17.47 -14.64 -10.49
CA ARG A 288 18.00 -14.76 -9.12
C ARG A 288 18.12 -16.24 -8.72
N LYS A 289 19.32 -16.70 -8.41
CA LYS A 289 19.57 -18.06 -7.91
C LYS A 289 18.97 -18.23 -6.51
N LYS A 290 18.29 -19.37 -6.26
CA LYS A 290 17.86 -19.75 -4.90
C LYS A 290 19.10 -19.97 -4.02
N THR A 291 19.09 -19.34 -2.84
CA THR A 291 20.19 -19.28 -1.87
C THR A 291 20.59 -20.64 -1.27
N SER A 292 20.00 -21.76 -1.69
CA SER A 292 20.39 -23.10 -1.24
C SER A 292 21.79 -23.53 -1.69
N GLN A 293 22.50 -22.72 -2.48
CA GLN A 293 23.87 -22.95 -2.93
C GLN A 293 24.92 -22.02 -2.33
N LEU A 294 24.54 -21.06 -1.46
CA LEU A 294 25.47 -20.03 -0.95
C LEU A 294 25.96 -20.28 0.49
N LEU A 295 25.54 -21.36 1.12
CA LEU A 295 26.06 -21.80 2.42
C LEU A 295 27.01 -22.99 2.22
N SER A 296 28.07 -22.80 1.44
CA SER A 296 29.29 -23.58 1.70
C SER A 296 29.88 -23.05 3.01
N PRO A 297 30.19 -23.89 4.01
CA PRO A 297 30.89 -23.40 5.19
C PRO A 297 32.18 -22.73 4.75
N VAL A 298 32.38 -21.49 5.19
CA VAL A 298 33.65 -20.78 5.04
C VAL A 298 34.71 -21.66 5.69
N GLN A 299 35.69 -22.10 4.90
CA GLN A 299 36.87 -22.84 5.38
C GLN A 299 37.81 -21.91 6.13
#